data_AF-E0D3X8-F1
#
_entry.id   AF-E0D3X8-F1
#
_cell.length_a   1.000
_cell.length_b   1.000
_cell.length_c   1.000
_cell.angle_alpha   90.00
_cell.angle_beta   90.00
_cell.angle_gamma   90.00
#
_symmetry.space_group_name_H-M   'P 1'
#
loop_
_entity.id
_entity.type
_entity.pdbx_description
1 polymer ?
#
loop_
_entity_poly.entity_id
_entity_poly.type
_entity_poly.pdbx_seq_one_letter_code
_entity_poly.pdbx_strand_id
1 'polypeptide(L)'
;QERITSTKFGAITSIQAIYVPADDLTDPAPVACFAHLDATTVLSRKIAELGIYPAVDPLNSSSQILDASVIGQEHYSVATHVQEILQTYKSLQDVIAILGVDELSDDEKRIVSRARKIQRFLTQPFHVAEVFTGKQGRFVSLEDTIYGFKGLI
;
A
#
# COMPACT_ATOMS: atom_id res chain seq x y z
N GLN A 1 -18.00 7.85 15.76
CA GLN A 1 -16.67 8.32 15.33
C GLN A 1 -16.36 9.75 15.75
N GLU A 2 -17.33 10.67 15.85
CA GLU A 2 -17.07 12.11 16.07
C GLU A 2 -16.31 12.50 17.35
N ARG A 3 -16.27 11.63 18.37
CA ARG A 3 -15.47 11.85 19.59
C ARG A 3 -13.97 11.53 19.42
N ILE A 4 -13.61 10.86 18.33
CA ILE A 4 -12.23 10.52 17.97
C ILE A 4 -11.78 11.60 17.00
N THR A 5 -11.20 12.67 17.53
CA THR A 5 -10.76 13.81 16.72
C THR A 5 -9.60 14.55 17.38
N SER A 6 -8.97 15.44 16.62
CA SER A 6 -7.93 16.33 17.12
C SER A 6 -8.55 17.58 17.73
N THR A 7 -8.07 17.96 18.90
CA THR A 7 -8.49 19.17 19.63
C THR A 7 -7.28 20.07 19.87
N LYS A 8 -7.52 21.29 20.36
CA LYS A 8 -6.44 22.21 20.74
C LYS A 8 -5.53 21.68 21.86
N PHE A 9 -5.99 20.70 22.64
CA PHE A 9 -5.28 20.18 23.81
C PHE A 9 -4.61 18.82 23.56
N GLY A 10 -4.86 18.21 22.40
CA GLY A 10 -4.33 16.89 22.07
C GLY A 10 -5.09 16.23 20.92
N ALA A 11 -4.56 15.11 20.45
CA ALA A 11 -5.12 14.34 19.36
C ALA A 11 -5.35 12.88 19.78
N ILE A 12 -6.44 12.29 19.28
CA ILE A 12 -6.72 10.86 19.40
C ILE A 12 -6.72 10.29 17.98
N THR A 13 -5.75 9.44 17.68
CA THR A 13 -5.72 8.65 16.45
C THR A 13 -6.24 7.25 16.75
N SER A 14 -7.32 6.83 16.10
CA SER A 14 -7.90 5.51 16.28
C SER A 14 -7.56 4.61 15.10
N ILE A 15 -7.00 3.43 15.41
CA ILE A 15 -6.81 2.35 14.44
C ILE A 15 -7.92 1.32 14.69
N GLN A 16 -8.78 1.12 13.69
CA GLN A 16 -9.95 0.26 13.79
C GLN A 16 -9.77 -0.96 12.90
N ALA A 17 -9.72 -2.14 13.50
CA ALA A 17 -9.69 -3.40 12.77
C ALA A 17 -11.12 -3.74 12.32
N ILE A 18 -11.35 -3.73 11.00
CA ILE A 18 -12.64 -4.10 10.40
C ILE A 18 -12.46 -5.45 9.72
N TYR A 19 -13.22 -6.44 10.18
CA TYR A 19 -13.29 -7.74 9.51
C TYR A 19 -14.27 -7.67 8.35
N VAL A 20 -13.83 -8.04 7.15
CA VAL A 20 -14.64 -8.06 5.94
C VAL A 20 -15.16 -9.48 5.72
N PRO A 21 -16.48 -9.73 5.81
CA PRO A 21 -17.04 -11.05 5.56
C PRO A 21 -16.78 -11.49 4.12
N ALA A 22 -16.35 -12.73 3.94
CA ALA A 22 -16.17 -13.35 2.62
C ALA A 22 -15.28 -12.56 1.63
N ASP A 23 -14.38 -11.70 2.12
CA ASP A 23 -13.54 -10.81 1.31
C ASP A 23 -14.35 -9.83 0.41
N ASP A 24 -15.62 -9.54 0.75
CA ASP A 24 -16.51 -8.63 0.01
C ASP A 24 -16.54 -7.22 0.61
N LEU A 25 -15.83 -6.28 -0.03
CA LEU A 25 -15.78 -4.86 0.36
C LEU A 25 -17.07 -4.09 0.05
N THR A 26 -18.00 -4.68 -0.69
CA THR A 26 -19.29 -4.07 -1.05
C THR A 26 -20.39 -4.38 -0.03
N ASP A 27 -20.10 -5.22 0.98
CA ASP A 27 -21.02 -5.49 2.07
C ASP A 27 -21.41 -4.19 2.80
N PRO A 28 -22.69 -4.00 3.17
CA PRO A 28 -23.16 -2.78 3.80
C PRO A 28 -22.44 -2.42 5.10
N ALA A 29 -21.95 -3.41 5.87
CA ALA A 29 -21.32 -3.16 7.16
C ALA A 29 -19.93 -2.51 7.03
N PRO A 30 -18.99 -3.03 6.21
CA PRO A 30 -17.75 -2.32 5.88
C PRO A 30 -18.01 -0.93 5.26
N VAL A 31 -18.94 -0.83 4.31
CA VAL A 31 -19.23 0.43 3.60
C VAL A 31 -19.69 1.54 4.54
N ALA A 32 -20.59 1.24 5.48
CA ALA A 32 -21.04 2.20 6.49
C ALA A 32 -19.87 2.68 7.38
N CYS A 33 -18.91 1.81 7.67
CA CYS A 33 -17.73 2.17 8.46
C CYS A 33 -16.77 3.07 7.66
N PHE A 34 -16.58 2.81 6.37
CA PHE A 34 -15.63 3.53 5.50
C PHE A 34 -15.97 5.01 5.34
N ALA A 35 -17.26 5.39 5.35
CA ALA A 35 -17.69 6.78 5.20
C ALA A 35 -17.14 7.73 6.28
N HIS A 36 -16.64 7.19 7.38
CA HIS A 36 -16.16 7.95 8.53
C HIS A 36 -14.65 7.76 8.79
N LEU A 37 -13.93 7.10 7.87
CA LEU A 37 -12.48 6.89 7.99
C LEU A 37 -11.72 7.88 7.12
N ASP A 38 -10.70 8.51 7.72
CA ASP A 38 -9.79 9.41 7.00
C ASP A 38 -8.77 8.65 6.14
N ALA A 39 -8.49 7.39 6.50
CA ALA A 39 -7.62 6.49 5.75
C ALA A 39 -8.09 5.04 5.92
N THR A 40 -7.92 4.26 4.86
CA THR A 40 -8.20 2.83 4.83
C THR A 40 -6.94 2.08 4.44
N THR A 41 -6.57 1.08 5.24
CA THR A 41 -5.47 0.17 4.93
C THR A 41 -6.05 -1.21 4.72
N VAL A 42 -6.14 -1.63 3.45
CA VAL A 42 -6.75 -2.90 3.07
C VAL A 42 -5.68 -3.99 3.12
N LEU A 43 -5.95 -5.07 3.86
CA LEU A 43 -5.10 -6.26 3.91
C LEU A 43 -5.65 -7.31 2.94
N SER A 44 -4.80 -7.80 2.04
CA SER A 44 -5.20 -8.71 0.96
C SER A 44 -4.58 -10.10 1.11
N ARG A 45 -5.43 -11.13 1.05
CA ARG A 45 -4.99 -12.53 1.05
C ARG A 45 -4.04 -12.84 -0.10
N LYS A 46 -4.33 -12.32 -1.30
CA LYS A 46 -3.49 -12.52 -2.50
C LYS A 46 -2.07 -12.00 -2.31
N ILE A 47 -1.89 -10.92 -1.54
CA ILE A 47 -0.57 -10.35 -1.27
C ILE A 47 0.16 -11.19 -0.21
N ALA A 48 -0.55 -11.67 0.81
CA ALA A 48 0.00 -12.58 1.82
C ALA A 48 0.49 -13.90 1.19
N GLU A 49 -0.24 -14.46 0.21
CA GLU A 49 0.14 -15.67 -0.53
C GLU A 49 1.46 -15.51 -1.30
N LEU A 50 1.84 -14.28 -1.67
CA LEU A 50 3.13 -13.95 -2.29
C LEU A 50 4.27 -13.82 -1.26
N GLY A 51 3.99 -14.03 0.04
CA GLY A 51 4.96 -13.88 1.12
C GLY A 51 5.30 -12.41 1.45
N ILE A 52 4.47 -11.47 1.04
CA ILE A 52 4.67 -10.04 1.25
C ILE A 52 4.00 -9.63 2.57
N TYR A 53 4.82 -9.19 3.52
CA TYR A 53 4.37 -8.72 4.83
C TYR A 53 4.92 -7.31 5.12
N PRO A 54 4.06 -6.35 5.53
CA PRO A 54 2.62 -6.50 5.72
C PRO A 54 1.84 -6.68 4.40
N ALA A 55 0.74 -7.43 4.45
CA ALA A 55 -0.06 -7.76 3.27
C ALA A 55 -0.98 -6.62 2.82
N VAL A 56 -0.49 -5.38 2.83
CA VAL A 56 -1.24 -4.18 2.45
C VAL A 56 -1.41 -4.15 0.94
N ASP A 57 -2.63 -3.90 0.48
CA ASP A 57 -2.93 -3.63 -0.92
C ASP A 57 -2.74 -2.13 -1.23
N PRO A 58 -1.68 -1.74 -1.96
CA PRO A 58 -1.35 -0.34 -2.19
C PRO A 58 -2.32 0.37 -3.16
N LEU A 59 -3.11 -0.38 -3.93
CA LEU A 59 -4.06 0.18 -4.90
C LEU A 59 -5.48 0.27 -4.30
N ASN A 60 -5.82 -0.60 -3.36
CA ASN A 60 -7.11 -0.57 -2.66
C ASN A 60 -7.07 0.19 -1.32
N SER A 61 -5.89 0.55 -0.83
CA SER A 61 -5.73 1.42 0.35
C SER A 61 -5.76 2.89 -0.06
N SER A 62 -6.39 3.74 0.73
CA SER A 62 -6.50 5.17 0.44
C SER A 62 -6.35 6.03 1.69
N SER A 63 -6.07 7.32 1.48
CA SER A 63 -5.99 8.29 2.56
C SER A 63 -6.40 9.67 2.05
N GLN A 64 -7.20 10.39 2.83
CA GLN A 64 -7.61 11.76 2.51
C GLN A 64 -6.44 12.75 2.56
N ILE A 65 -5.40 12.47 3.35
CA ILE A 65 -4.23 13.34 3.47
C ILE A 65 -3.17 13.09 2.39
N LEU A 66 -3.41 12.16 1.47
CA LEU A 66 -2.56 11.95 0.29
C LEU A 66 -2.82 13.08 -0.73
N ASP A 67 -2.50 14.31 -0.34
CA ASP A 67 -2.69 15.54 -1.10
C ASP A 67 -1.43 16.39 -0.99
N ALA A 68 -0.93 16.89 -2.12
CA ALA A 68 0.30 17.68 -2.18
C ALA A 68 0.28 18.93 -1.30
N SER A 69 -0.89 19.51 -1.04
CA SER A 69 -1.06 20.66 -0.14
C SER A 69 -0.86 20.30 1.34
N VAL A 70 -1.02 19.03 1.71
CA VAL A 70 -0.89 18.53 3.08
C VAL A 70 0.49 17.90 3.31
N ILE A 71 0.92 17.00 2.44
CA ILE A 71 2.16 16.21 2.60
C ILE A 71 3.35 16.74 1.79
N GLY A 72 3.16 17.79 1.01
CA GLY A 72 4.17 18.34 0.12
C GLY A 72 4.28 17.62 -1.22
N GLN A 73 4.84 18.33 -2.21
CA GLN A 73 4.87 17.88 -3.61
C GLN A 73 5.72 16.62 -3.82
N GLU A 74 6.86 16.50 -3.12
CA GLU A 74 7.77 15.39 -3.30
C GLU A 74 7.14 14.07 -2.83
N HIS A 75 6.61 14.03 -1.61
CA HIS A 75 5.97 12.84 -1.09
C HIS A 75 4.76 12.43 -1.95
N TYR A 76 3.92 13.40 -2.31
CA TYR A 76 2.76 13.14 -3.17
C TYR A 76 3.19 12.55 -4.52
N SER A 77 4.14 13.18 -5.22
CA SER A 77 4.59 12.71 -6.53
C SER A 77 5.22 11.32 -6.49
N VAL A 78 6.02 11.01 -5.46
CA VAL A 78 6.61 9.67 -5.30
C VAL A 78 5.51 8.63 -5.09
N ALA A 79 4.54 8.91 -4.22
CA ALA A 79 3.43 7.98 -3.95
C ALA A 79 2.55 7.75 -5.20
N THR A 80 2.20 8.81 -5.92
CA THR A 80 1.39 8.71 -7.15
C THR A 80 2.10 7.91 -8.24
N HIS A 81 3.39 8.17 -8.50
CA HIS A 81 4.14 7.39 -9.49
C HIS A 81 4.28 5.90 -9.11
N VAL A 82 4.43 5.59 -7.82
CA VAL A 82 4.43 4.21 -7.33
C VAL A 82 3.09 3.54 -7.63
N GLN A 83 1.98 4.23 -7.37
CA GLN A 83 0.63 3.73 -7.69
C GLN A 83 0.44 3.53 -9.21
N GLU A 84 0.88 4.47 -10.04
CA GLU A 84 0.81 4.38 -11.51
C GLU A 84 1.58 3.18 -12.07
N ILE A 85 2.79 2.93 -11.56
CA ILE A 85 3.59 1.76 -11.96
C ILE A 85 2.87 0.46 -11.56
N LEU A 86 2.35 0.39 -10.34
CA LEU A 86 1.64 -0.80 -9.87
C LEU A 86 0.32 -1.02 -10.61
N GLN A 87 -0.39 0.04 -10.96
CA GLN A 87 -1.62 -0.02 -11.75
C GLN A 87 -1.34 -0.51 -13.18
N THR A 88 -0.30 0.04 -13.83
CA THR A 88 0.14 -0.42 -15.15
C THR A 88 0.59 -1.87 -15.12
N TYR A 89 1.33 -2.27 -14.08
CA TYR A 89 1.72 -3.66 -13.90
C TYR A 89 0.51 -4.57 -13.77
N LYS A 90 -0.51 -4.18 -12.99
CA LYS A 90 -1.75 -4.94 -12.84
C LYS A 90 -2.47 -5.13 -14.18
N SER A 91 -2.55 -4.10 -15.04
CA SER A 91 -3.15 -4.25 -16.38
C SER A 91 -2.33 -5.16 -17.31
N LEU A 92 -1.01 -5.24 -17.11
CA LEU A 92 -0.14 -6.14 -17.89
C LEU A 92 -0.17 -7.58 -17.39
N GLN A 93 -0.68 -7.87 -16.18
CA GLN A 93 -0.69 -9.23 -15.64
C GLN A 93 -1.50 -10.21 -16.48
N ASP A 94 -2.66 -9.80 -17.01
CA ASP A 94 -3.50 -10.66 -17.85
C ASP A 94 -2.81 -10.99 -19.18
N VAL A 95 -2.14 -10.00 -19.77
CA VAL A 95 -1.32 -10.17 -20.98
C VAL A 95 -0.17 -11.15 -20.70
N ILE A 96 0.56 -10.95 -19.60
CA ILE A 96 1.67 -11.82 -19.19
C ILE A 96 1.20 -13.25 -18.93
N ALA A 97 0.01 -13.43 -18.35
CA ALA A 97 -0.53 -14.75 -18.05
C ALA A 97 -0.91 -15.56 -19.31
N ILE A 98 -1.30 -14.89 -20.39
CA ILE A 98 -1.72 -15.52 -21.65
C ILE A 98 -0.55 -15.66 -22.62
N LEU A 99 0.19 -14.58 -22.85
CA LEU A 99 1.19 -14.46 -23.91
C LEU A 99 2.64 -14.64 -23.41
N GLY A 100 2.87 -14.43 -22.11
CA GLY A 100 4.20 -14.41 -21.52
C GLY A 100 4.84 -13.02 -21.50
N VAL A 101 5.94 -12.88 -20.75
CA VAL A 101 6.65 -11.59 -20.58
C VAL A 101 7.39 -11.16 -21.84
N ASP A 102 7.76 -12.12 -22.70
CA ASP A 102 8.58 -11.86 -23.89
C ASP A 102 7.84 -11.06 -24.97
N GLU A 103 6.51 -11.14 -24.98
CA GLU A 103 5.62 -10.42 -25.90
C GLU A 103 5.40 -8.94 -25.54
N LEU A 104 5.87 -8.52 -24.37
CA LEU A 104 5.82 -7.12 -23.96
C LEU A 104 6.89 -6.29 -24.69
N SER A 105 6.56 -5.02 -24.93
CA SER A 105 7.53 -4.02 -25.38
C SER A 105 8.65 -3.82 -24.34
N ASP A 106 9.79 -3.27 -24.77
CA ASP A 106 10.91 -3.04 -23.86
C ASP A 106 10.56 -2.09 -22.71
N ASP A 107 9.67 -1.11 -22.95
CA ASP A 107 9.22 -0.19 -21.92
C ASP A 107 8.28 -0.87 -20.91
N GLU A 108 7.35 -1.71 -21.38
CA GLU A 108 6.49 -2.51 -20.50
C GLU A 108 7.31 -3.50 -19.66
N LYS A 109 8.33 -4.15 -20.25
CA LYS A 109 9.27 -5.01 -19.51
C LYS A 109 9.99 -4.24 -18.40
N ARG A 110 10.38 -2.98 -18.65
CA ARG A 110 10.97 -2.12 -17.61
C ARG A 110 9.96 -1.80 -16.51
N ILE A 111 8.71 -1.47 -16.85
CA ILE A 111 7.64 -1.21 -15.88
C ILE A 111 7.38 -2.44 -15.01
N VAL A 112 7.24 -3.63 -15.62
CA VAL A 112 7.06 -4.90 -14.89
C VAL A 112 8.23 -5.16 -13.94
N SER A 113 9.47 -4.94 -14.38
CA SER A 113 10.66 -5.09 -13.55
C SER A 113 10.65 -4.14 -12.34
N ARG A 114 10.30 -2.87 -12.56
CA ARG A 114 10.18 -1.86 -11.48
C ARG A 114 9.04 -2.19 -10.53
N ALA A 115 7.86 -2.53 -11.05
CA ALA A 115 6.71 -2.90 -10.24
C ALA A 115 7.00 -4.09 -9.33
N ARG A 116 7.66 -5.13 -9.84
CA ARG A 116 8.10 -6.28 -9.02
C ARG A 116 9.06 -5.88 -7.90
N LYS A 117 9.99 -4.94 -8.16
CA LYS A 117 10.90 -4.40 -7.13
C LYS A 117 10.14 -3.60 -6.09
N ILE A 118 9.26 -2.68 -6.51
CA ILE A 118 8.38 -1.89 -5.64
C ILE A 118 7.53 -2.79 -4.75
N GLN A 119 6.87 -3.80 -5.33
CA GLN A 119 6.00 -4.72 -4.61
C GLN A 119 6.76 -5.48 -3.51
N ARG A 120 8.02 -5.85 -3.75
CA ARG A 120 8.90 -6.45 -2.74
C ARG A 120 9.44 -5.42 -1.75
N PHE A 121 9.71 -4.20 -2.19
CA PHE A 121 10.24 -3.14 -1.35
C PHE A 121 9.23 -2.62 -0.32
N LEU A 122 7.93 -2.81 -0.57
CA LEU A 122 6.86 -2.60 0.40
C LEU A 122 6.88 -3.60 1.57
N THR A 123 7.72 -4.64 1.53
CA THR A 123 7.88 -5.58 2.66
C THR A 123 8.76 -5.00 3.76
N GLN A 124 8.38 -5.26 5.00
CA GLN A 124 9.13 -4.78 6.17
C GLN A 124 9.09 -5.81 7.30
N PRO A 125 10.25 -6.21 7.87
CA PRO A 125 10.28 -7.04 9.05
C PRO A 125 9.79 -6.24 10.27
N PHE A 126 8.87 -6.83 11.03
CA PHE A 126 8.29 -6.21 12.22
C PHE A 126 9.01 -6.66 13.48
N HIS A 127 9.28 -5.71 14.39
CA HIS A 127 9.86 -6.00 15.71
C HIS A 127 9.04 -7.05 16.49
N VAL A 128 7.71 -6.96 16.42
CA VAL A 128 6.81 -7.93 17.07
C VAL A 128 6.83 -9.32 16.44
N ALA A 129 7.28 -9.43 15.19
CA ALA A 129 7.38 -10.69 14.46
C ALA A 129 8.77 -11.33 14.55
N GLU A 130 9.74 -10.68 15.21
CA GLU A 130 11.11 -11.19 15.34
C GLU A 130 11.14 -12.59 15.98
N VAL A 131 10.33 -12.80 17.02
CA VAL A 131 10.26 -14.05 17.78
C VAL A 131 9.83 -15.25 16.90
N PHE A 132 9.02 -15.00 15.87
CA PHE A 132 8.49 -16.05 14.99
C PHE A 132 9.28 -16.19 13.69
N THR A 133 9.86 -15.09 13.20
CA THR A 133 10.51 -15.06 11.88
C THR A 133 12.03 -15.16 11.94
N GLY A 134 12.64 -14.88 13.10
CA GLY A 134 14.09 -14.77 13.28
C GLY A 134 14.73 -13.59 12.55
N LYS A 135 13.94 -12.74 11.87
CA LYS A 135 14.41 -11.55 11.15
C LYS A 135 14.27 -10.34 12.06
N GLN A 136 15.37 -9.63 12.28
CA GLN A 136 15.35 -8.37 13.04
C GLN A 136 14.42 -7.36 12.39
N GLY A 137 13.52 -6.80 13.20
CA GLY A 137 12.61 -5.73 12.84
C GLY A 137 13.38 -4.48 12.46
N ARG A 138 12.78 -3.68 11.59
CA ARG A 138 13.35 -2.40 11.17
C ARG A 138 12.30 -1.33 11.27
N PHE A 139 12.69 -0.19 11.83
CA PHE A 139 11.95 1.06 11.70
C PHE A 139 12.53 1.83 10.51
N VAL A 140 11.66 2.34 9.64
CA VAL A 140 12.07 3.13 8.46
C VAL A 140 11.45 4.51 8.62
N SER A 141 12.27 5.55 8.50
CA SER A 141 11.79 6.93 8.61
C SER A 141 10.98 7.32 7.37
N LEU A 142 10.17 8.39 7.49
CA LEU A 142 9.41 8.91 6.35
C LEU A 142 10.36 9.38 5.23
N GLU A 143 11.44 10.08 5.59
CA GLU A 143 12.44 10.60 4.65
C GLU A 143 13.13 9.46 3.89
N ASP A 144 13.56 8.41 4.60
CA ASP A 144 14.18 7.23 3.98
C ASP A 144 13.20 6.48 3.08
N THR A 145 11.92 6.45 3.44
CA THR A 145 10.87 5.82 2.63
C THR A 145 10.72 6.57 1.30
N ILE A 146 10.56 7.89 1.35
CA ILE A 146 10.41 8.73 0.16
C ILE A 146 11.67 8.62 -0.72
N TYR A 147 12.85 8.73 -0.12
CA TYR A 147 14.13 8.60 -0.83
C TYR A 147 14.29 7.22 -1.48
N GLY A 148 13.97 6.15 -0.75
CA GLY A 148 14.08 4.77 -1.23
C GLY A 148 13.15 4.50 -2.41
N PHE A 149 11.89 4.92 -2.32
CA PHE A 149 10.95 4.78 -3.44
C PHE A 149 11.36 5.66 -4.62
N LYS A 150 11.83 6.89 -4.39
CA LYS A 150 12.32 7.79 -5.44
C LYS A 150 13.46 7.20 -6.27
N GLY A 151 14.30 6.34 -5.69
CA GLY A 151 15.34 5.62 -6.43
C GLY A 151 14.85 4.41 -7.24
N LEU A 152 13.61 3.96 -7.03
CA LEU A 152 13.00 2.80 -7.71
C LEU A 152 12.10 3.17 -8.90
N ILE A 153 11.48 4.36 -8.84
CA ILE A 153 10.74 4.99 -9.95
C ILE A 153 11.72 5.56 -10.98
#